data_AF-A0A432UFB4-F1
#
_entry.id   AF-A0A432UFB4-F1
#
_cell.length_a   1.000
_cell.length_b   1.000
_cell.length_c   1.000
_cell.angle_alpha   90.00
_cell.angle_beta   90.00
_cell.angle_gamma   90.00
#
_symmetry.space_group_name_H-M   'P 1'
#
loop_
_entity.id
_entity.type
_entity.pdbx_description
1 polymer ?
#
loop_
_entity_poly.entity_id
_entity_poly.type
_entity_poly.pdbx_seq_one_letter_code
_entity_poly.pdbx_strand_id
1 'polypeptide(L)'
;CLRPVATPKDIRRLCEESRKYGMAGVCVPPIYVSLARDLLAGSSVRVVTVVGFPLGFEPREIKAAQAQRYRDLGAQELDMVLNLALVKSGNLAEALSEVEEVVRAAEPSPLKVILECGYLSQEEKRELASRLPETGAAYLKTATGFGPQGATVEDVRLLAEAVRGRMKIKAAGGIRTLTQALELLEAGASRLGTSAGAQIVREYLQEKAPPEVEIFVDGACLGNPGPGGFAALLRTQGQKRIITGGEAFTTNNRMELRAAIEALKLLKRPCRVRIYTDSRYLLSGATEWLPRWEKRGFRTSGGKPVKNQDLWEELARLLRVHEVEWTWVEGHAGCPENEECDRLARQEARRRR
;
A
#
# COMPACT_ATOMS: atom_id res chain seq x y z
N CYS A 1 -7.33 15.79 -11.54
CA CYS A 1 -6.53 16.86 -12.18
C CYS A 1 -7.47 17.98 -12.63
N LEU A 2 -7.88 18.89 -11.74
CA LEU A 2 -8.87 19.95 -12.07
C LEU A 2 -8.21 21.32 -12.36
N ARG A 3 -6.91 21.34 -12.65
CA ARG A 3 -6.21 22.59 -12.98
C ARG A 3 -6.79 23.16 -14.28
N PRO A 4 -7.01 24.48 -14.38
CA PRO A 4 -7.52 25.09 -15.62
C PRO A 4 -6.65 24.82 -16.85
N VAL A 5 -5.35 24.59 -16.64
CA VAL A 5 -4.35 24.32 -17.69
C VAL A 5 -4.10 22.83 -17.95
N ALA A 6 -4.94 21.93 -17.43
CA ALA A 6 -4.77 20.50 -17.64
C ALA A 6 -4.91 20.13 -19.12
N THR A 7 -3.95 19.37 -19.64
CA THR A 7 -3.87 18.92 -21.03
C THR A 7 -4.31 17.45 -21.17
N PRO A 8 -4.60 16.95 -22.39
CA PRO A 8 -4.83 15.52 -22.60
C PRO A 8 -3.68 14.63 -22.10
N LYS A 9 -2.43 15.12 -22.16
CA LYS A 9 -1.26 14.41 -21.65
C LYS A 9 -1.33 14.22 -20.13
N ASP A 10 -1.77 15.25 -19.40
CA ASP A 10 -1.98 15.15 -17.95
C ASP A 10 -3.08 14.13 -17.60
N ILE A 11 -4.15 14.06 -18.40
CA ILE A 11 -5.25 13.11 -18.19
C ILE A 11 -4.81 11.68 -18.44
N ARG A 12 -4.02 11.43 -19.50
CA ARG A 12 -3.44 10.09 -19.77
C ARG A 12 -2.59 9.62 -18.61
N ARG A 13 -1.65 10.46 -18.16
CA ARG A 13 -0.81 10.16 -17.00
C ARG A 13 -1.63 9.86 -15.76
N LEU A 14 -2.65 10.66 -15.47
CA LEU A 14 -3.54 10.44 -14.32
C LEU A 14 -4.23 9.07 -14.41
N CYS A 15 -4.76 8.70 -15.57
CA CYS A 15 -5.43 7.42 -15.78
C CYS A 15 -4.47 6.23 -15.64
N GLU A 16 -3.26 6.33 -16.22
CA GLU A 16 -2.21 5.31 -16.12
C GLU A 16 -1.78 5.08 -14.66
N GLU A 17 -1.50 6.16 -13.93
CA GLU A 17 -1.13 6.07 -12.51
C GLU A 17 -2.28 5.49 -11.67
N SER A 18 -3.52 5.94 -11.90
CA SER A 18 -4.68 5.42 -11.16
C SER A 18 -4.95 3.95 -11.45
N ARG A 19 -4.74 3.48 -12.70
CA ARG A 19 -4.85 2.06 -13.06
C ARG A 19 -3.77 1.24 -12.38
N LYS A 20 -2.51 1.69 -12.43
CA LYS A 20 -1.37 1.01 -11.81
C LYS A 20 -1.57 0.76 -10.31
N TYR A 21 -2.11 1.75 -9.61
CA TYR A 21 -2.27 1.71 -8.15
C TYR A 21 -3.67 1.28 -7.68
N GLY A 22 -4.57 0.90 -8.60
CA GLY A 22 -5.93 0.48 -8.24
C GLY A 22 -6.74 1.56 -7.51
N MET A 23 -6.58 2.83 -7.91
CA MET A 23 -7.28 3.94 -7.25
C MET A 23 -8.80 3.87 -7.48
N ALA A 24 -9.57 4.40 -6.53
CA ALA A 24 -11.04 4.37 -6.60
C ALA A 24 -11.61 5.12 -7.83
N GLY A 25 -10.94 6.18 -8.30
CA GLY A 25 -11.36 6.91 -9.48
C GLY A 25 -10.48 8.12 -9.82
N VAL A 26 -10.62 8.63 -11.04
CA VAL A 26 -9.99 9.86 -11.52
C VAL A 26 -11.01 10.99 -11.56
N CYS A 27 -10.68 12.15 -11.01
CA CYS A 27 -11.52 13.34 -11.09
C CYS A 27 -10.94 14.31 -12.14
N VAL A 28 -11.68 14.55 -13.23
CA VAL A 28 -11.23 15.28 -14.42
C VAL A 28 -12.15 16.45 -14.77
N PRO A 29 -11.67 17.49 -15.47
CA PRO A 29 -12.51 18.54 -16.03
C PRO A 29 -13.54 17.95 -17.00
N PRO A 30 -14.75 18.51 -17.10
CA PRO A 30 -15.84 17.90 -17.89
C PRO A 30 -15.48 17.59 -19.35
N ILE A 31 -14.68 18.45 -20.00
CA ILE A 31 -14.22 18.26 -21.38
C ILE A 31 -13.42 16.96 -21.58
N TYR A 32 -12.82 16.42 -20.52
CA TYR A 32 -12.01 15.20 -20.58
C TYR A 32 -12.73 13.94 -20.09
N VAL A 33 -14.02 14.00 -19.79
CA VAL A 33 -14.79 12.82 -19.31
C VAL A 33 -14.73 11.69 -20.33
N SER A 34 -15.01 11.96 -21.61
CA SER A 34 -14.98 10.93 -22.65
C SER A 34 -13.58 10.35 -22.86
N LEU A 35 -12.54 11.20 -22.84
CA LEU A 35 -11.15 10.74 -22.92
C LEU A 35 -10.79 9.82 -21.74
N ALA A 36 -11.14 10.21 -20.51
CA ALA A 36 -10.86 9.41 -19.32
C ALA A 36 -11.62 8.08 -19.33
N ARG A 37 -12.88 8.08 -19.77
CA ARG A 37 -13.69 6.87 -19.95
C ARG A 37 -13.02 5.90 -20.91
N ASP A 38 -12.58 6.38 -22.07
CA ASP A 38 -11.97 5.53 -23.09
C ASP A 38 -10.62 4.96 -22.61
N LEU A 39 -9.81 5.76 -21.90
CA LEU A 39 -8.53 5.32 -21.34
C LEU A 39 -8.67 4.30 -20.21
N LEU A 40 -9.76 4.38 -19.44
CA LEU A 40 -10.03 3.51 -18.28
C LEU A 40 -10.97 2.34 -18.61
N ALA A 41 -11.30 2.14 -19.90
CA ALA A 41 -12.07 1.00 -20.35
C ALA A 41 -11.46 -0.33 -19.85
N GLY A 42 -12.32 -1.19 -19.28
CA GLY A 42 -11.91 -2.46 -18.69
C GLY A 42 -11.16 -2.36 -17.37
N SER A 43 -11.08 -1.19 -16.75
CA SER A 43 -10.52 -1.02 -15.40
C SER A 43 -11.62 -0.84 -14.35
N SER A 44 -11.30 -1.06 -13.08
CA SER A 44 -12.17 -0.76 -11.93
C SER A 44 -12.14 0.72 -11.51
N VAL A 45 -11.27 1.53 -12.11
CA VAL A 45 -11.07 2.94 -11.77
C VAL A 45 -12.23 3.77 -12.34
N ARG A 46 -12.99 4.44 -11.47
CA ARG A 46 -14.16 5.22 -11.88
C ARG A 46 -13.78 6.56 -12.50
N VAL A 47 -14.52 6.99 -13.52
CA VAL A 47 -14.45 8.36 -14.05
C VAL A 47 -15.35 9.28 -13.24
N VAL A 48 -14.76 10.33 -12.67
CA VAL A 48 -15.45 11.34 -11.88
C VAL A 48 -15.27 12.71 -12.54
N THR A 49 -16.30 13.54 -12.53
CA THR A 49 -16.17 14.97 -12.87
C THR A 49 -16.92 15.84 -11.89
N VAL A 50 -16.96 17.15 -12.14
CA VAL A 50 -17.45 18.17 -11.22
C VAL A 50 -18.61 18.96 -11.82
N VAL A 51 -19.57 19.35 -10.98
CA VAL A 51 -20.79 20.10 -11.38
C VAL A 51 -20.86 21.41 -10.60
N GLY A 52 -21.19 22.52 -11.26
CA GLY A 52 -21.20 23.87 -10.68
C GLY A 52 -19.86 24.26 -10.04
N PHE A 53 -18.73 23.83 -10.62
CA PHE A 53 -17.43 23.89 -9.96
C PHE A 53 -16.55 25.04 -10.46
N PRO A 54 -15.81 25.75 -9.58
CA PRO A 54 -15.68 25.51 -8.14
C PRO A 54 -16.62 26.33 -7.27
N LEU A 55 -17.44 27.24 -7.83
CA LEU A 55 -18.13 28.26 -7.04
C LEU A 55 -19.56 27.89 -6.62
N GLY A 56 -20.25 27.05 -7.38
CA GLY A 56 -21.57 26.50 -7.02
C GLY A 56 -22.71 27.50 -7.05
N PHE A 57 -22.55 28.65 -7.70
CA PHE A 57 -23.56 29.72 -7.72
C PHE A 57 -24.51 29.69 -8.92
N GLU A 58 -24.38 28.69 -9.79
CA GLU A 58 -25.26 28.55 -10.95
C GLU A 58 -26.68 28.16 -10.52
N PRO A 59 -27.73 28.55 -11.28
CA PRO A 59 -29.09 28.07 -11.06
C PRO A 59 -29.18 26.54 -11.08
N ARG A 60 -30.12 25.96 -10.31
CA ARG A 60 -30.26 24.51 -10.15
C ARG A 60 -30.46 23.78 -11.48
N GLU A 61 -31.18 24.40 -12.41
CA GLU A 61 -31.51 23.84 -13.72
C GLU A 61 -30.23 23.68 -14.57
N ILE A 62 -29.28 24.61 -14.41
CA ILE A 62 -27.98 24.54 -15.09
C ILE A 62 -27.13 23.43 -14.48
N LYS A 63 -27.11 23.29 -13.14
CA LYS A 63 -26.38 22.20 -12.48
C LYS A 63 -26.98 20.83 -12.83
N ALA A 64 -28.30 20.71 -12.89
CA ALA A 64 -28.99 19.49 -13.28
C ALA A 64 -28.65 19.11 -14.74
N ALA A 65 -28.72 20.08 -15.66
CA ALA A 65 -28.32 19.87 -17.06
C ALA A 65 -26.84 19.47 -17.20
N GLN A 66 -25.94 20.07 -16.42
CA GLN A 66 -24.53 19.66 -16.36
C GLN A 66 -24.39 18.21 -15.89
N ALA A 67 -25.05 17.83 -14.79
CA ALA A 67 -24.98 16.49 -14.23
C ALA A 67 -25.45 15.42 -15.23
N GLN A 68 -26.62 15.65 -15.85
CA GLN A 68 -27.14 14.80 -16.92
C GLN A 68 -26.14 14.70 -18.07
N ARG A 69 -25.65 15.84 -18.58
CA ARG A 69 -24.72 15.84 -19.71
C ARG A 69 -23.43 15.08 -19.40
N TYR A 70 -22.88 15.24 -18.21
CA TYR A 70 -21.61 14.61 -17.84
C TYR A 70 -21.76 13.11 -17.59
N ARG A 71 -22.90 12.67 -17.04
CA ARG A 71 -23.27 11.26 -17.00
C ARG A 71 -23.35 10.67 -18.41
N ASP A 72 -24.03 11.36 -19.34
CA ASP A 72 -24.18 10.88 -20.72
C ASP A 72 -22.83 10.81 -21.47
N LEU A 73 -21.86 11.65 -21.10
CA LEU A 73 -20.47 11.57 -21.55
C LEU A 73 -19.68 10.39 -20.94
N GLY A 74 -20.24 9.71 -19.94
CA GLY A 74 -19.68 8.53 -19.28
C GLY A 74 -19.03 8.78 -17.92
N ALA A 75 -19.34 9.89 -17.24
CA ALA A 75 -18.98 10.05 -15.84
C ALA A 75 -19.78 9.07 -14.96
N GLN A 76 -19.06 8.29 -14.15
CA GLN A 76 -19.62 7.25 -13.28
C GLN A 76 -19.88 7.74 -11.86
N GLU A 77 -19.29 8.87 -11.48
CA GLU A 77 -19.64 9.61 -10.26
C GLU A 77 -19.52 11.11 -10.54
N LEU A 78 -20.21 11.94 -9.77
CA LEU A 78 -20.17 13.40 -9.91
C LEU A 78 -19.90 14.06 -8.55
N ASP A 79 -19.14 15.15 -8.55
CA ASP A 79 -18.88 15.98 -7.37
C ASP A 79 -19.47 17.39 -7.63
N MET A 80 -20.66 17.71 -7.09
CA MET A 80 -21.26 19.04 -7.21
C MET A 80 -20.76 19.99 -6.13
N VAL A 81 -20.73 21.30 -6.40
CA VAL A 81 -20.56 22.33 -5.36
C VAL A 81 -21.93 22.81 -4.87
N LEU A 82 -22.12 22.78 -3.55
CA LEU A 82 -23.31 23.31 -2.90
C LEU A 82 -23.42 24.82 -3.16
N ASN A 83 -24.64 25.31 -3.37
CA ASN A 83 -24.86 26.75 -3.47
C ASN A 83 -24.68 27.45 -2.12
N LEU A 84 -23.47 27.93 -1.86
CA LEU A 84 -23.12 28.61 -0.61
C LEU A 84 -23.84 29.93 -0.41
N ALA A 85 -24.21 30.62 -1.49
CA ALA A 85 -24.98 31.86 -1.38
C ALA A 85 -26.34 31.60 -0.73
N LEU A 86 -27.04 30.53 -1.13
CA LEU A 86 -28.29 30.13 -0.49
C LEU A 86 -28.10 29.78 0.99
N VAL A 87 -27.06 29.02 1.33
CA VAL A 87 -26.74 28.69 2.74
C VAL A 87 -26.50 29.96 3.55
N LYS A 88 -25.63 30.86 3.06
CA LYS A 88 -25.28 32.11 3.74
C LYS A 88 -26.43 33.10 3.86
N SER A 89 -27.42 33.01 2.98
CA SER A 89 -28.65 33.81 3.05
C SER A 89 -29.76 33.16 3.89
N GLY A 90 -29.50 32.04 4.57
CA GLY A 90 -30.50 31.34 5.39
C GLY A 90 -31.52 30.51 4.59
N ASN A 91 -31.32 30.35 3.28
CA ASN A 91 -32.21 29.63 2.37
C ASN A 91 -31.78 28.15 2.23
N LEU A 92 -31.58 27.46 3.35
CA LEU A 92 -31.11 26.08 3.36
C LEU A 92 -32.06 25.11 2.64
N ALA A 93 -33.38 25.30 2.78
CA ALA A 93 -34.37 24.45 2.12
C ALA A 93 -34.20 24.46 0.59
N GLU A 94 -33.86 25.63 0.02
CA GLU A 94 -33.63 25.78 -1.40
C GLU A 94 -32.32 25.11 -1.85
N ALA A 95 -31.26 25.23 -1.03
CA ALA A 95 -30.00 24.56 -1.29
C ALA A 95 -30.14 23.03 -1.27
N LEU A 96 -30.96 22.47 -0.36
CA LEU A 96 -31.27 21.04 -0.32
C LEU A 96 -32.11 20.60 -1.52
N SER A 97 -33.10 21.40 -1.93
CA SER A 97 -33.90 21.13 -3.12
C SER A 97 -33.06 21.11 -4.41
N GLU A 98 -32.10 22.03 -4.55
CA GLU A 98 -31.11 22.00 -5.64
C GLU A 98 -30.34 20.66 -5.64
N VAL A 99 -29.84 20.22 -4.48
CA VAL A 99 -29.09 18.95 -4.39
C VAL A 99 -29.96 17.78 -4.84
N GLU A 100 -31.21 17.67 -4.38
CA GLU A 100 -32.13 16.60 -4.78
C GLU A 100 -32.36 16.56 -6.29
N GLU A 101 -32.52 17.73 -6.92
CA GLU A 101 -32.69 17.82 -8.37
C GLU A 101 -31.45 17.36 -9.13
N VAL A 102 -30.27 17.78 -8.69
CA VAL A 102 -29.00 17.36 -9.30
C VAL A 102 -28.74 15.87 -9.06
N VAL A 103 -29.15 15.32 -7.91
CA VAL A 103 -29.11 13.87 -7.63
C VAL A 103 -29.96 13.13 -8.66
N ARG A 104 -31.23 13.51 -8.85
CA ARG A 104 -32.12 12.90 -9.86
C ARG A 104 -31.52 12.98 -11.26
N ALA A 105 -30.95 14.13 -11.63
CA ALA A 105 -30.33 14.31 -12.94
C ALA A 105 -29.03 13.51 -13.12
N ALA A 106 -28.33 13.17 -12.03
CA ALA A 106 -27.09 12.40 -12.04
C ALA A 106 -27.32 10.88 -12.13
N GLU A 107 -28.50 10.38 -11.77
CA GLU A 107 -28.75 8.93 -11.69
C GLU A 107 -28.43 8.20 -12.99
N PRO A 108 -27.79 7.01 -12.93
CA PRO A 108 -27.46 6.24 -11.73
C PRO A 108 -26.09 6.60 -11.10
N SER A 109 -25.42 7.65 -11.57
CA SER A 109 -24.08 8.02 -11.09
C SER A 109 -24.14 8.65 -9.70
N PRO A 110 -23.43 8.11 -8.67
CA PRO A 110 -23.45 8.68 -7.33
C PRO A 110 -22.95 10.12 -7.30
N LEU A 111 -23.74 10.99 -6.68
CA LEU A 111 -23.41 12.40 -6.50
C LEU A 111 -22.76 12.66 -5.13
N LYS A 112 -21.75 13.52 -5.11
CA LYS A 112 -21.06 13.99 -3.90
C LYS A 112 -21.24 15.49 -3.79
N VAL A 113 -21.60 15.98 -2.61
CA VAL A 113 -21.86 17.40 -2.35
C VAL A 113 -20.64 18.02 -1.70
N ILE A 114 -19.98 18.95 -2.40
CA ILE A 114 -18.86 19.73 -1.88
C ILE A 114 -19.42 20.89 -1.06
N LEU A 115 -19.09 20.90 0.23
CA LEU A 115 -19.54 21.92 1.18
C LEU A 115 -18.68 23.18 1.18
N GLU A 116 -17.44 23.09 0.69
CA GLU A 116 -16.43 24.14 0.81
C GLU A 116 -16.30 24.65 2.26
N CYS A 117 -15.93 23.74 3.17
CA CYS A 117 -15.94 23.97 4.61
C CYS A 117 -15.19 25.23 5.06
N GLY A 118 -14.19 25.70 4.30
CA GLY A 118 -13.46 26.93 4.61
C GLY A 118 -14.29 28.22 4.62
N TYR A 119 -15.51 28.20 4.08
CA TYR A 119 -16.45 29.32 4.16
C TYR A 119 -17.55 29.14 5.21
N LEU A 120 -17.65 27.97 5.84
CA LEU A 120 -18.77 27.62 6.72
C LEU A 120 -18.37 27.71 8.20
N SER A 121 -19.30 28.15 9.03
CA SER A 121 -19.20 28.03 10.50
C SER A 121 -19.35 26.57 10.92
N GLN A 122 -19.01 26.25 12.17
CA GLN A 122 -19.24 24.89 12.67
C GLN A 122 -20.72 24.54 12.76
N GLU A 123 -21.59 25.51 13.09
CA GLU A 123 -23.04 25.32 13.12
C GLU A 123 -23.57 24.96 11.73
N GLU A 124 -23.20 25.72 10.70
CA GLU A 124 -23.61 25.47 9.32
C GLU A 124 -23.13 24.09 8.83
N LYS A 125 -21.88 23.70 9.14
CA LYS A 125 -21.36 22.37 8.80
C LYS A 125 -22.20 21.26 9.44
N ARG A 126 -22.54 21.38 10.73
CA ARG A 126 -23.36 20.38 11.44
C ARG A 126 -24.77 20.30 10.88
N GLU A 127 -25.39 21.45 10.61
CA GLU A 127 -26.73 21.51 10.06
C GLU A 127 -26.80 20.84 8.68
N LEU A 128 -25.90 21.22 7.76
CA LEU A 128 -25.79 20.62 6.43
C LEU A 128 -25.56 19.10 6.51
N ALA A 129 -24.60 18.67 7.33
CA ALA A 129 -24.28 17.26 7.50
C ALA A 129 -25.44 16.43 8.07
N SER A 130 -26.31 17.03 8.89
CA SER A 130 -27.49 16.35 9.43
C SER A 130 -28.62 16.19 8.40
N ARG A 131 -28.73 17.11 7.42
CA ARG A 131 -29.87 17.20 6.49
C ARG A 131 -29.57 16.62 5.11
N LEU A 132 -28.36 16.78 4.60
CA LEU A 132 -27.95 16.29 3.27
C LEU A 132 -28.14 14.78 3.05
N PRO A 133 -28.08 13.88 4.05
CA PRO A 133 -28.39 12.47 3.83
C PRO A 133 -29.79 12.22 3.29
N GLU A 134 -30.76 13.10 3.55
CA GLU A 134 -32.14 12.96 3.07
C GLU A 134 -32.29 13.27 1.57
N THR A 135 -31.29 13.91 0.95
CA THR A 135 -31.34 14.33 -0.46
C THR A 135 -31.04 13.19 -1.46
N GLY A 136 -30.59 12.03 -0.97
CA GLY A 136 -30.12 10.92 -1.81
C GLY A 136 -28.68 11.04 -2.31
N ALA A 137 -27.97 12.12 -1.99
CA ALA A 137 -26.55 12.23 -2.31
C ALA A 137 -25.72 11.16 -1.55
N ALA A 138 -24.66 10.68 -2.18
CA ALA A 138 -23.88 9.54 -1.67
C ALA A 138 -22.75 9.95 -0.71
N TYR A 139 -22.19 11.16 -0.90
CA TYR A 139 -21.10 11.67 -0.07
C TYR A 139 -21.26 13.15 0.28
N LEU A 140 -20.79 13.52 1.47
CA LEU A 140 -20.29 14.86 1.74
C LEU A 140 -18.84 14.95 1.29
N LYS A 141 -18.44 16.09 0.73
CA LYS A 141 -17.05 16.40 0.37
C LYS A 141 -16.63 17.72 1.00
N THR A 142 -15.45 17.74 1.61
CA THR A 142 -15.00 18.90 2.41
C THR A 142 -14.75 20.15 1.56
N ALA A 143 -13.93 20.05 0.51
CA ALA A 143 -13.51 21.23 -0.27
C ALA A 143 -13.29 20.92 -1.75
N THR A 144 -13.33 21.98 -2.56
CA THR A 144 -12.96 22.00 -3.97
C THR A 144 -11.44 21.99 -4.16
N GLY A 145 -10.71 22.54 -3.20
CA GLY A 145 -9.27 22.85 -3.31
C GLY A 145 -8.97 24.18 -3.99
N PHE A 146 -10.00 24.99 -4.28
CA PHE A 146 -9.90 26.34 -4.84
C PHE A 146 -10.36 27.42 -3.85
N GLY A 147 -11.02 27.04 -2.75
CA GLY A 147 -11.36 27.94 -1.65
C GLY A 147 -10.21 28.18 -0.67
N PRO A 148 -10.51 28.81 0.48
CA PRO A 148 -9.51 29.31 1.42
C PRO A 148 -8.89 28.19 2.29
N GLN A 149 -9.52 27.01 2.34
CA GLN A 149 -9.09 25.91 3.19
C GLN A 149 -9.32 24.55 2.48
N GLY A 150 -8.40 23.61 2.70
CA GLY A 150 -8.56 22.21 2.30
C GLY A 150 -9.32 21.38 3.34
N ALA A 151 -9.12 20.06 3.32
CA ALA A 151 -9.64 19.19 4.37
C ALA A 151 -8.84 19.35 5.67
N THR A 152 -9.55 19.37 6.80
CA THR A 152 -8.97 19.28 8.15
C THR A 152 -9.52 18.06 8.89
N VAL A 153 -8.77 17.57 9.88
CA VAL A 153 -9.19 16.45 10.72
C VAL A 153 -10.42 16.82 11.54
N GLU A 154 -10.49 18.07 12.02
CA GLU A 154 -11.62 18.60 12.79
C GLU A 154 -12.91 18.62 11.96
N ASP A 155 -12.84 19.10 10.71
CA ASP A 155 -14.00 19.15 9.84
C ASP A 155 -14.49 17.75 9.47
N VAL A 156 -13.58 16.83 9.15
CA VAL A 156 -13.97 15.44 8.84
C VAL A 156 -14.65 14.78 10.03
N ARG A 157 -14.10 14.95 11.25
CA ARG A 157 -14.69 14.39 12.47
C ARG A 157 -16.07 14.98 12.75
N LEU A 158 -16.21 16.30 12.67
CA LEU A 158 -17.49 16.99 12.86
C LEU A 158 -18.55 16.50 11.87
N LEU A 159 -18.20 16.38 10.59
CA LEU A 159 -19.11 15.86 9.57
C LEU A 159 -19.48 14.40 9.85
N ALA A 160 -18.54 13.55 10.27
CA ALA A 160 -18.77 12.14 10.57
C ALA A 160 -19.76 11.96 11.74
N GLU A 161 -19.57 12.73 12.80
CA GLU A 161 -20.45 12.75 13.97
C GLU A 161 -21.86 13.22 13.63
N ALA A 162 -21.99 14.27 12.80
CA ALA A 162 -23.28 14.82 12.41
C ALA A 162 -24.06 13.91 11.46
N VAL A 163 -23.37 13.22 10.54
CA VAL A 163 -24.00 12.30 9.58
C VAL A 163 -24.47 11.01 10.25
N ARG A 164 -23.76 10.53 11.29
CA ARG A 164 -24.07 9.28 12.01
C ARG A 164 -24.16 8.06 11.08
N GLY A 165 -23.25 7.96 10.11
CA GLY A 165 -23.15 6.83 9.18
C GLY A 165 -24.20 6.78 8.06
N ARG A 166 -25.16 7.73 8.01
CA ARG A 166 -26.18 7.79 6.93
C ARG A 166 -25.61 8.14 5.55
N MET A 167 -24.43 8.74 5.50
CA MET A 167 -23.77 9.22 4.29
C MET A 167 -22.25 9.08 4.43
N LYS A 168 -21.53 8.91 3.31
CA LYS A 168 -20.07 8.78 3.34
C LYS A 168 -19.39 10.14 3.30
N ILE A 169 -18.12 10.20 3.71
CA ILE A 169 -17.33 11.44 3.69
C ILE A 169 -16.14 11.31 2.75
N LYS A 170 -15.94 12.32 1.92
CA LYS A 170 -14.78 12.49 1.04
C LYS A 170 -13.96 13.70 1.49
N ALA A 171 -12.84 13.47 2.16
CA ALA A 171 -11.89 14.53 2.48
C ALA A 171 -11.12 14.94 1.21
N ALA A 172 -11.10 16.23 0.88
CA ALA A 172 -10.41 16.74 -0.29
C ALA A 172 -9.81 18.13 -0.05
N GLY A 173 -8.71 18.41 -0.75
CA GLY A 173 -7.95 19.67 -0.66
C GLY A 173 -6.78 19.59 0.32
N GLY A 174 -5.57 19.93 -0.13
CA GLY A 174 -4.38 20.05 0.74
C GLY A 174 -3.71 18.75 1.19
N ILE A 175 -4.26 17.57 0.88
CA ILE A 175 -3.73 16.26 1.30
C ILE A 175 -2.50 15.89 0.45
N ARG A 176 -1.30 15.95 1.02
CA ARG A 176 -0.03 15.76 0.28
C ARG A 176 0.82 14.61 0.81
N THR A 177 0.65 14.22 2.07
CA THR A 177 1.48 13.19 2.72
C THR A 177 0.64 11.97 3.13
N LEU A 178 1.31 10.83 3.33
CA LEU A 178 0.68 9.64 3.86
C LEU A 178 0.08 9.87 5.26
N THR A 179 0.79 10.56 6.15
CA THR A 179 0.30 10.87 7.51
C THR A 179 -1.03 11.61 7.47
N GLN A 180 -1.14 12.69 6.67
CA GLN A 180 -2.39 13.43 6.51
C GLN A 180 -3.52 12.54 5.97
N ALA A 181 -3.21 11.66 5.02
CA ALA A 181 -4.19 10.75 4.46
C ALA A 181 -4.72 9.78 5.52
N LEU A 182 -3.85 9.20 6.35
CA LEU A 182 -4.23 8.26 7.42
C LEU A 182 -5.04 8.97 8.51
N GLU A 183 -4.62 10.14 8.97
CA GLU A 183 -5.34 10.93 9.98
C GLU A 183 -6.77 11.27 9.54
N LEU A 184 -6.97 11.63 8.26
CA LEU A 184 -8.31 11.91 7.72
C LEU A 184 -9.18 10.65 7.61
N LEU A 185 -8.58 9.50 7.29
CA LEU A 185 -9.30 8.22 7.29
C LEU A 185 -9.73 7.84 8.72
N GLU A 186 -8.83 7.97 9.70
CA GLU A 186 -9.13 7.74 11.12
C GLU A 186 -10.19 8.71 11.66
N ALA A 187 -10.22 9.95 11.17
CA ALA A 187 -11.25 10.93 11.53
C ALA A 187 -12.65 10.59 10.99
N GLY A 188 -12.77 9.63 10.05
CA GLY A 188 -14.06 9.18 9.51
C GLY A 188 -14.24 9.38 8.01
N ALA A 189 -13.22 9.85 7.28
CA ALA A 189 -13.29 9.90 5.83
C ALA A 189 -13.34 8.49 5.22
N SER A 190 -14.25 8.25 4.28
CA SER A 190 -14.32 6.99 3.51
C SER A 190 -13.66 7.10 2.14
N ARG A 191 -13.29 8.32 1.73
CA ARG A 191 -12.62 8.61 0.45
C ARG A 191 -11.71 9.82 0.61
N LEU A 192 -10.59 9.81 -0.11
CA LEU A 192 -9.69 10.96 -0.20
C LEU A 192 -9.68 11.52 -1.63
N GLY A 193 -9.67 12.84 -1.76
CA GLY A 193 -9.53 13.57 -3.02
C GLY A 193 -8.22 14.36 -3.03
N THR A 194 -7.23 13.88 -3.78
CA THR A 194 -5.89 14.49 -3.85
C THR A 194 -5.25 14.34 -5.22
N SER A 195 -4.37 15.27 -5.60
CA SER A 195 -3.46 15.15 -6.74
C SER A 195 -2.18 14.39 -6.41
N ALA A 196 -1.88 14.14 -5.13
CA ALA A 196 -0.70 13.42 -4.66
C ALA A 196 -0.95 11.90 -4.48
N GLY A 197 -2.08 11.37 -4.98
CA GLY A 197 -2.52 10.00 -4.69
C GLY A 197 -1.49 8.93 -5.05
N ALA A 198 -0.79 9.06 -6.19
CA ALA A 198 0.21 8.08 -6.61
C ALA A 198 1.45 8.06 -5.69
N GLN A 199 1.83 9.23 -5.16
CA GLN A 199 2.92 9.33 -4.19
C GLN A 199 2.51 8.70 -2.86
N ILE A 200 1.33 9.06 -2.34
CA ILE A 200 0.82 8.56 -1.06
C ILE A 200 0.67 7.04 -1.07
N VAL A 201 0.11 6.46 -2.14
CA VAL A 201 -0.03 4.99 -2.25
C VAL A 201 1.35 4.33 -2.34
N ARG A 202 2.31 4.92 -3.05
CA ARG A 202 3.67 4.39 -3.13
C ARG A 202 4.34 4.37 -1.76
N GLU A 203 4.25 5.46 -1.02
CA GLU A 203 4.77 5.59 0.34
C GLU A 203 4.14 4.54 1.26
N TYR A 204 2.81 4.37 1.21
CA TYR A 204 2.09 3.35 1.97
C TYR A 204 2.57 1.94 1.65
N LEU A 205 2.72 1.60 0.37
CA LEU A 205 3.20 0.29 -0.06
C LEU A 205 4.65 0.05 0.36
N GLN A 206 5.48 1.10 0.39
CA GLN A 206 6.85 1.02 0.89
C GLN A 206 6.91 0.79 2.39
N GLU A 207 6.09 1.48 3.19
CA GLU A 207 6.01 1.25 4.64
C GLU A 207 5.49 -0.16 5.00
N LYS A 208 4.63 -0.72 4.15
CA LYS A 208 4.09 -2.09 4.32
C LYS A 208 4.97 -3.18 3.71
N ALA A 209 5.97 -2.82 2.90
CA ALA A 209 6.85 -3.81 2.30
C ALA A 209 7.63 -4.55 3.41
N PRO A 210 7.78 -5.88 3.30
CA PRO A 210 8.64 -6.62 4.21
C PRO A 210 10.07 -6.06 4.11
N PRO A 211 10.81 -5.93 5.23
CA PRO A 211 12.18 -5.47 5.19
C PRO A 211 13.03 -6.40 4.31
N GLU A 212 13.90 -5.81 3.50
CA GLU A 212 14.91 -6.55 2.74
C GLU A 212 16.15 -6.80 3.60
N VAL A 213 16.57 -8.06 3.70
CA VAL A 213 17.75 -8.48 4.47
C VAL A 213 18.64 -9.34 3.60
N GLU A 214 19.92 -8.99 3.53
CA GLU A 214 20.95 -9.86 2.94
C GLU A 214 21.61 -10.67 4.04
N ILE A 215 21.78 -11.97 3.81
CA ILE A 215 22.42 -12.87 4.77
C ILE A 215 23.51 -13.66 4.05
N PHE A 216 24.74 -13.57 4.53
CA PHE A 216 25.86 -14.39 4.08
C PHE A 216 26.06 -15.48 5.11
N VAL A 217 26.24 -16.73 4.68
CA VAL A 217 26.31 -17.89 5.57
C VAL A 217 27.45 -18.80 5.16
N ASP A 218 28.14 -19.34 6.17
CA ASP A 218 29.21 -20.31 5.97
C ASP A 218 29.31 -21.27 7.17
N GLY A 219 29.71 -22.52 6.91
CA GLY A 219 29.97 -23.56 7.88
C GLY A 219 31.31 -24.26 7.67
N ALA A 220 32.05 -24.45 8.76
CA ALA A 220 33.34 -25.12 8.77
C ALA A 220 33.37 -26.30 9.75
N CYS A 221 34.12 -27.35 9.41
CA CYS A 221 34.31 -28.52 10.29
C CYS A 221 35.76 -29.03 10.24
N LEU A 222 36.41 -29.15 11.40
CA LEU A 222 37.77 -29.65 11.55
C LEU A 222 37.77 -31.18 11.68
N GLY A 223 37.91 -31.86 10.55
CA GLY A 223 37.57 -33.28 10.46
C GLY A 223 36.06 -33.43 10.30
N ASN A 224 35.60 -34.24 9.34
CA ASN A 224 34.18 -34.28 8.95
C ASN A 224 33.67 -35.74 9.05
N PRO A 225 33.17 -36.19 10.23
CA PRO A 225 32.76 -35.37 11.38
C PRO A 225 33.87 -34.96 12.37
N GLY A 226 33.65 -33.89 13.12
CA GLY A 226 34.60 -33.30 14.07
C GLY A 226 34.12 -31.96 14.65
N PRO A 227 34.97 -31.20 15.38
CA PRO A 227 34.63 -29.86 15.86
C PRO A 227 34.26 -28.92 14.73
N GLY A 228 33.07 -28.33 14.79
CA GLY A 228 32.55 -27.46 13.74
C GLY A 228 32.07 -26.11 14.27
N GLY A 229 32.09 -25.13 13.37
CA GLY A 229 31.63 -23.77 13.61
C GLY A 229 30.85 -23.25 12.42
N PHE A 230 29.94 -22.33 12.67
CA PHE A 230 29.15 -21.65 11.67
C PHE A 230 29.23 -20.14 11.90
N ALA A 231 29.05 -19.37 10.84
CA ALA A 231 28.91 -17.94 10.91
C ALA A 231 27.85 -17.44 9.94
N ALA A 232 27.17 -16.36 10.31
CA ALA A 232 26.33 -15.63 9.39
C ALA A 232 26.44 -14.12 9.61
N LEU A 233 26.42 -13.38 8.52
CA LEU A 233 26.44 -11.92 8.47
C LEU A 233 25.13 -11.43 7.86
N LEU A 234 24.35 -10.69 8.65
CA LEU A 234 23.11 -10.06 8.24
C LEU A 234 23.35 -8.59 7.92
N ARG A 235 22.84 -8.11 6.80
CA ARG A 235 22.90 -6.71 6.36
C ARG A 235 21.51 -6.18 6.02
N THR A 236 21.15 -5.04 6.59
CA THR A 236 19.89 -4.32 6.32
C THR A 236 20.09 -2.82 6.47
N GLN A 237 19.65 -2.00 5.52
CA GLN A 237 19.66 -0.53 5.60
C GLN A 237 21.00 0.07 6.14
N GLY A 238 22.14 -0.48 5.72
CA GLY A 238 23.47 -0.04 6.15
C GLY A 238 23.93 -0.56 7.52
N GLN A 239 23.10 -1.28 8.27
CA GLN A 239 23.48 -1.96 9.50
C GLN A 239 23.96 -3.38 9.20
N LYS A 240 25.02 -3.79 9.91
CA LYS A 240 25.61 -5.13 9.83
C LYS A 240 25.56 -5.80 11.20
N ARG A 241 25.18 -7.07 11.22
CA ARG A 241 25.21 -7.93 12.41
C ARG A 241 25.83 -9.27 12.07
N ILE A 242 26.75 -9.74 12.91
CA ILE A 242 27.39 -11.04 12.76
C ILE A 242 26.90 -11.96 13.88
N ILE A 243 26.69 -13.22 13.55
CA ILE A 243 26.54 -14.31 14.50
C ILE A 243 27.50 -15.44 14.21
N THR A 244 27.90 -16.13 15.27
CA THR A 244 28.77 -17.31 15.22
C THR A 244 28.31 -18.31 16.25
N GLY A 245 28.52 -19.59 15.97
CA GLY A 245 28.31 -20.67 16.94
C GLY A 245 28.98 -21.95 16.47
N GLY A 246 28.90 -23.03 17.24
CA GLY A 246 29.57 -24.27 16.88
C GLY A 246 29.19 -25.44 17.77
N GLU A 247 29.62 -26.63 17.33
CA GLU A 247 29.38 -27.91 18.00
C GLU A 247 30.71 -28.68 18.09
N ALA A 248 30.93 -29.39 19.20
CA ALA A 248 32.15 -30.18 19.40
C ALA A 248 32.26 -31.38 18.44
N PHE A 249 31.13 -31.91 17.97
CA PHE A 249 31.09 -33.05 17.06
C PHE A 249 29.94 -32.93 16.06
N THR A 250 30.28 -32.53 14.83
CA THR A 250 29.30 -32.22 13.78
C THR A 250 29.89 -32.44 12.39
N THR A 251 29.22 -31.96 11.34
CA THR A 251 29.72 -32.02 9.95
C THR A 251 29.67 -30.66 9.29
N ASN A 252 30.40 -30.48 8.18
CA ASN A 252 30.37 -29.23 7.42
C ASN A 252 28.93 -28.86 7.03
N ASN A 253 28.20 -29.80 6.41
CA ASN A 253 26.82 -29.60 5.97
C ASN A 253 25.87 -29.20 7.10
N ARG A 254 26.08 -29.69 8.33
CA ARG A 254 25.28 -29.27 9.49
C ARG A 254 25.59 -27.83 9.89
N MET A 255 26.85 -27.41 9.83
CA MET A 255 27.22 -26.04 10.12
C MET A 255 26.69 -25.04 9.09
N GLU A 256 26.73 -25.39 7.80
CA GLU A 256 26.10 -24.61 6.73
C GLU A 256 24.60 -24.37 6.99
N LEU A 257 23.88 -25.46 7.30
CA LEU A 257 22.46 -25.39 7.63
C LEU A 257 22.21 -24.55 8.88
N ARG A 258 23.02 -24.72 9.93
CA ARG A 258 22.89 -23.94 11.16
C ARG A 258 23.13 -22.45 10.93
N ALA A 259 24.10 -22.06 10.10
CA ALA A 259 24.32 -20.66 9.76
C ALA A 259 23.04 -20.01 9.21
N ALA A 260 22.41 -20.62 8.21
CA ALA A 260 21.17 -20.12 7.62
C ALA A 260 20.00 -20.11 8.63
N ILE A 261 19.82 -21.19 9.40
CA ILE A 261 18.73 -21.31 10.38
C ILE A 261 18.85 -20.26 11.48
N GLU A 262 20.03 -20.14 12.10
CA GLU A 262 20.24 -19.21 13.21
C GLU A 262 20.18 -17.76 12.74
N ALA A 263 20.58 -17.46 11.49
CA ALA A 263 20.40 -16.13 10.91
C ALA A 263 18.92 -15.80 10.69
N LEU A 264 18.15 -16.71 10.10
CA LEU A 264 16.71 -16.52 9.87
C LEU A 264 15.93 -16.39 11.19
N LYS A 265 16.29 -17.14 12.24
CA LYS A 265 15.67 -17.04 13.57
C LYS A 265 15.81 -15.65 14.23
N LEU A 266 16.80 -14.85 13.85
CA LEU A 266 16.96 -13.49 14.38
C LEU A 266 15.94 -12.51 13.81
N LEU A 267 15.30 -12.85 12.70
CA LEU A 267 14.33 -11.99 12.04
C LEU A 267 13.00 -12.02 12.82
N LYS A 268 12.65 -10.87 13.41
CA LYS A 268 11.49 -10.76 14.31
C LYS A 268 10.13 -10.67 13.60
N ARG A 269 10.13 -10.57 12.28
CA ARG A 269 8.94 -10.40 11.43
C ARG A 269 9.22 -11.01 10.04
N PRO A 270 8.18 -11.30 9.24
CA PRO A 270 8.36 -11.67 7.83
C PRO A 270 9.23 -10.65 7.10
N CYS A 271 10.20 -11.15 6.34
CA CYS A 271 11.20 -10.36 5.62
C CYS A 271 11.36 -10.95 4.22
N ARG A 272 11.82 -10.12 3.29
CA ARG A 272 12.36 -10.59 2.02
C ARG A 272 13.87 -10.76 2.21
N VAL A 273 14.35 -11.98 2.10
CA VAL A 273 15.71 -12.35 2.48
C VAL A 273 16.46 -12.84 1.25
N ARG A 274 17.66 -12.34 1.03
CA ARG A 274 18.59 -12.92 0.05
C ARG A 274 19.72 -13.61 0.80
N ILE A 275 19.80 -14.94 0.68
CA ILE A 275 20.87 -15.73 1.29
C ILE A 275 21.96 -16.00 0.27
N TYR A 276 23.19 -15.65 0.63
CA TYR A 276 24.41 -15.93 -0.10
C TYR A 276 25.16 -17.08 0.57
N THR A 277 25.50 -18.11 -0.20
CA THR A 277 26.25 -19.28 0.28
C THR A 277 27.09 -19.86 -0.86
N ASP A 278 28.28 -20.35 -0.55
CA ASP A 278 29.09 -21.15 -1.47
C ASP A 278 28.76 -22.66 -1.41
N SER A 279 27.99 -23.07 -0.40
CA SER A 279 27.54 -24.45 -0.21
C SER A 279 26.48 -24.85 -1.23
N ARG A 280 26.90 -25.61 -2.24
CA ARG A 280 25.99 -26.27 -3.19
C ARG A 280 25.00 -27.20 -2.50
N TYR A 281 25.39 -27.79 -1.37
CA TYR A 281 24.51 -28.66 -0.57
C TYR A 281 23.34 -27.86 0.02
N LEU A 282 23.63 -26.69 0.61
CA LEU A 282 22.59 -25.83 1.19
C LEU A 282 21.70 -25.25 0.09
N LEU A 283 22.29 -24.69 -0.97
CA LEU A 283 21.56 -24.10 -2.09
C LEU A 283 20.62 -25.11 -2.75
N SER A 284 21.16 -26.21 -3.28
CA SER A 284 20.36 -27.21 -3.99
C SER A 284 19.37 -27.90 -3.06
N GLY A 285 19.76 -28.08 -1.80
CA GLY A 285 18.88 -28.62 -0.78
C GLY A 285 17.67 -27.73 -0.54
N ALA A 286 17.85 -26.42 -0.38
CA ALA A 286 16.74 -25.50 -0.13
C ALA A 286 15.85 -25.29 -1.37
N THR A 287 16.43 -25.19 -2.57
CA THR A 287 15.69 -24.81 -3.79
C THR A 287 15.10 -26.00 -4.54
N GLU A 288 15.80 -27.14 -4.61
CA GLU A 288 15.39 -28.28 -5.44
C GLU A 288 14.86 -29.46 -4.62
N TRP A 289 15.50 -29.76 -3.49
CA TRP A 289 15.26 -31.01 -2.77
C TRP A 289 14.20 -30.88 -1.68
N LEU A 290 14.27 -29.82 -0.88
CA LEU A 290 13.37 -29.58 0.26
C LEU A 290 11.88 -29.56 -0.15
N PRO A 291 11.46 -28.89 -1.24
CA PRO A 291 10.05 -28.93 -1.67
C PRO A 291 9.57 -30.34 -2.02
N ARG A 292 10.48 -31.23 -2.45
CA ARG A 292 10.16 -32.64 -2.76
C ARG A 292 10.15 -33.49 -1.49
N TRP A 293 11.07 -33.24 -0.56
CA TRP A 293 11.16 -33.94 0.72
C TRP A 293 9.96 -33.64 1.62
N GLU A 294 9.49 -32.40 1.69
CA GLU A 294 8.28 -32.04 2.46
C GLU A 294 7.05 -32.84 2.00
N LYS A 295 6.86 -32.98 0.69
CA LYS A 295 5.77 -33.79 0.11
C LYS A 295 5.87 -35.29 0.42
N ARG A 296 7.07 -35.77 0.77
CA ARG A 296 7.37 -37.18 1.09
C ARG A 296 7.58 -37.43 2.59
N GLY A 297 7.26 -36.45 3.44
CA GLY A 297 7.47 -36.56 4.88
C GLY A 297 8.95 -36.74 5.25
N PHE A 298 9.84 -35.99 4.59
CA PHE A 298 11.29 -35.98 4.80
C PHE A 298 11.98 -37.34 4.61
N ARG A 299 11.50 -38.13 3.63
CA ARG A 299 12.09 -39.40 3.22
C ARG A 299 12.71 -39.33 1.83
N THR A 300 13.84 -40.04 1.68
CA THR A 300 14.50 -40.30 0.40
C THR A 300 13.68 -41.23 -0.48
N SER A 301 14.05 -41.38 -1.77
CA SER A 301 13.39 -42.32 -2.69
C SER A 301 13.46 -43.78 -2.21
N GLY A 302 14.49 -44.15 -1.45
CA GLY A 302 14.64 -45.47 -0.82
C GLY A 302 13.91 -45.61 0.53
N GLY A 303 13.02 -44.67 0.89
CA GLY A 303 12.21 -44.73 2.11
C GLY A 303 12.94 -44.37 3.42
N LYS A 304 14.26 -44.17 3.39
CA LYS A 304 15.05 -43.75 4.55
C LYS A 304 14.89 -42.26 4.86
N PRO A 305 14.97 -41.82 6.13
CA PRO A 305 15.09 -40.41 6.51
C PRO A 305 16.15 -39.66 5.71
N VAL A 306 15.89 -38.39 5.37
CA VAL A 306 16.91 -37.54 4.74
C VAL A 306 18.03 -37.22 5.74
N LYS A 307 19.26 -37.06 5.27
CA LYS A 307 20.37 -36.62 6.13
C LYS A 307 20.10 -35.22 6.64
N ASN A 308 20.40 -34.96 7.92
CA ASN A 308 20.16 -33.68 8.60
C ASN A 308 18.68 -33.27 8.61
N GLN A 309 17.77 -34.25 8.66
CA GLN A 309 16.32 -34.00 8.67
C GLN A 309 15.89 -32.98 9.73
N ASP A 310 16.49 -33.04 10.92
CA ASP A 310 16.24 -32.12 12.03
C ASP A 310 16.45 -30.64 11.63
N LEU A 311 17.51 -30.35 10.88
CA LEU A 311 17.82 -29.00 10.42
C LEU A 311 16.99 -28.61 9.20
N TRP A 312 16.72 -29.54 8.29
CA TRP A 312 15.88 -29.27 7.11
C TRP A 312 14.43 -28.96 7.48
N GLU A 313 13.86 -29.66 8.48
CA GLU A 313 12.53 -29.36 9.00
C GLU A 313 12.45 -27.97 9.62
N GLU A 314 13.46 -27.59 10.42
CA GLU A 314 13.52 -26.26 11.03
C GLU A 314 13.73 -25.16 9.97
N LEU A 315 14.58 -25.38 8.97
CA LEU A 315 14.75 -24.46 7.86
C LEU A 315 13.45 -24.30 7.07
N ALA A 316 12.75 -25.40 6.75
CA ALA A 316 11.46 -25.35 6.05
C ALA A 316 10.41 -24.50 6.79
N ARG A 317 10.37 -24.58 8.13
CA ARG A 317 9.49 -23.74 8.95
C ARG A 317 9.79 -22.25 8.77
N LEU A 318 11.07 -21.87 8.70
CA LEU A 318 11.50 -20.48 8.51
C LEU A 318 11.25 -19.99 7.08
N LEU A 319 11.43 -20.85 6.07
CA LEU A 319 11.15 -20.53 4.67
C LEU A 319 9.66 -20.31 4.38
N ARG A 320 8.75 -20.72 5.27
CA ARG A 320 7.32 -20.39 5.19
C ARG A 320 6.99 -19.01 5.77
N VAL A 321 7.86 -18.46 6.62
CA VAL A 321 7.67 -17.16 7.28
C VAL A 321 8.31 -16.03 6.47
N HIS A 322 9.46 -16.30 5.85
CA HIS A 322 10.23 -15.32 5.07
C HIS A 322 10.19 -15.65 3.59
N GLU A 323 10.18 -14.61 2.75
CA GLU A 323 10.36 -14.77 1.31
C GLU A 323 11.86 -14.85 1.02
N VAL A 324 12.39 -16.05 0.77
CA VAL A 324 13.84 -16.27 0.65
C VAL A 324 14.27 -16.51 -0.80
N GLU A 325 15.17 -15.67 -1.29
CA GLU A 325 15.92 -15.84 -2.52
C GLU A 325 17.33 -16.37 -2.19
N TRP A 326 17.84 -17.29 -3.01
CA TRP A 326 19.16 -17.88 -2.81
C TRP A 326 20.12 -17.47 -3.93
N THR A 327 21.32 -17.07 -3.55
CA THR A 327 22.40 -16.72 -4.46
C THR A 327 23.62 -17.57 -4.15
N TRP A 328 24.10 -18.29 -5.15
CA TRP A 328 25.40 -18.97 -5.03
C TRP A 328 26.52 -17.96 -5.19
N VAL A 329 27.53 -18.04 -4.33
CA VAL A 329 28.78 -17.29 -4.46
C VAL A 329 29.94 -18.26 -4.57
N GLU A 330 31.02 -17.85 -5.24
CA GLU A 330 32.22 -18.67 -5.32
C GLU A 330 32.97 -18.62 -3.99
N GLY A 331 33.33 -19.79 -3.45
CA GLY A 331 34.08 -19.89 -2.20
C GLY A 331 35.47 -19.28 -2.35
N HIS A 332 35.86 -18.43 -1.39
CA HIS A 332 37.17 -17.77 -1.33
C HIS A 332 37.52 -16.87 -2.54
N ALA A 333 36.53 -16.38 -3.28
CA ALA A 333 36.75 -15.45 -4.39
C ALA A 333 35.66 -14.38 -4.47
N GLY A 334 36.03 -13.14 -4.15
CA GLY A 334 35.33 -11.93 -4.62
C GLY A 334 34.10 -11.50 -3.84
N CYS A 335 33.78 -12.14 -2.70
CA CYS A 335 32.73 -11.70 -1.78
C CYS A 335 33.30 -11.53 -0.35
N PRO A 336 33.70 -10.30 0.04
CA PRO A 336 34.30 -10.04 1.34
C PRO A 336 33.45 -10.51 2.53
N GLU A 337 32.13 -10.41 2.43
CA GLU A 337 31.20 -10.83 3.47
C GLU A 337 31.15 -12.35 3.64
N ASN A 338 31.23 -13.12 2.55
CA ASN A 338 31.28 -14.58 2.62
C ASN A 338 32.63 -15.05 3.16
N GLU A 339 33.73 -14.44 2.72
CA GLU A 339 35.08 -14.73 3.23
C GLU A 339 35.21 -14.43 4.74
N GLU A 340 34.52 -13.39 5.22
CA GLU A 340 34.45 -13.09 6.64
C GLU A 340 33.67 -14.17 7.40
N CYS A 341 32.58 -14.70 6.83
CA CYS A 341 31.82 -15.80 7.41
C CYS A 341 32.69 -17.08 7.49
N ASP A 342 33.38 -17.47 6.40
CA ASP A 342 34.31 -18.62 6.41
C ASP A 342 35.33 -18.51 7.55
N ARG A 343 36.00 -17.35 7.64
CA ARG A 343 37.05 -17.11 8.63
C ARG A 343 36.51 -17.27 10.05
N LEU A 344 35.32 -16.73 10.31
CA LEU A 344 34.66 -16.81 11.62
C LEU A 344 34.17 -18.22 11.94
N ALA A 345 33.61 -18.94 10.96
CA ALA A 345 33.18 -20.32 11.11
C ALA A 345 34.38 -21.22 11.45
N ARG A 346 35.51 -21.07 10.75
CA ARG A 346 36.76 -21.79 11.04
C ARG A 346 37.34 -21.44 12.41
N GLN A 347 37.30 -20.18 12.81
CA GLN A 347 37.73 -19.75 14.13
C GLN A 347 36.89 -20.43 15.23
N GLU A 348 35.58 -20.48 15.04
CA GLU A 348 34.68 -21.09 16.00
C GLU A 348 34.86 -22.61 16.06
N ALA A 349 35.06 -23.28 14.92
CA ALA A 349 35.40 -24.71 14.88
C ALA A 349 36.67 -25.03 15.69
N ARG A 350 37.70 -24.16 15.64
CA ARG A 350 38.93 -24.31 16.44
C ARG A 350 38.69 -24.14 17.94
N ARG A 351 37.75 -23.30 18.35
CA ARG A 351 37.37 -23.15 19.77
C ARG A 351 36.62 -24.35 20.33
N ARG A 352 36.12 -25.25 19.46
CA ARG A 352 35.40 -26.47 19.84
C ARG A 352 36.29 -27.73 19.86
N ARG A 353 37.57 -27.61 19.48
CA ARG A 353 38.61 -28.62 19.78
C ARG A 353 38.86 -28.66 21.27
#